data_AF-Q3AVI2-F1
#
_entry.id   AF-Q3AVI2-F1
#
_cell.length_a   1.000
_cell.length_b   1.000
_cell.length_c   1.000
_cell.angle_alpha   90.00
_cell.angle_beta   90.00
_cell.angle_gamma   90.00
#
_symmetry.space_group_name_H-M   'P 1'
#
loop_
_entity.id
_entity.type
_entity.pdbx_description
1 polymer ?
#
loop_
_entity_poly.entity_id
_entity_poly.type
_entity_poly.pdbx_seq_one_letter_code
_entity_poly.pdbx_strand_id
1 'polypeptide(L)' 'MQQHGRTAFVVVYINPVQPQDGFVIDGLRDQIDQRCSSALGRPVRSEVILTVNPPIHHLDPTPQAAP' A
#
# COMPACT_ATOMS: atom_id res chain seq x y z
N MET A 1 11.50 -13.62 -25.90
CA MET A 1 11.80 -14.02 -24.52
C MET A 1 10.69 -13.51 -23.62
N GLN A 2 9.67 -14.32 -23.32
CA GLN A 2 8.64 -13.94 -22.33
C GLN A 2 9.26 -14.11 -20.94
N GLN A 3 9.77 -13.02 -20.38
CA GLN A 3 10.28 -13.00 -19.01
C GLN A 3 9.08 -13.11 -18.06
N HIS A 4 8.83 -14.32 -17.55
CA HIS A 4 7.91 -14.54 -16.43
C HIS A 4 8.61 -14.10 -15.12
N GLY A 5 8.94 -12.81 -15.02
CA GLY A 5 9.44 -12.21 -13.79
C GLY A 5 8.36 -12.34 -12.72
N ARG A 6 8.69 -12.89 -11.55
CA ARG A 6 7.76 -13.03 -10.41
C ARG A 6 7.13 -11.66 -10.12
N THR A 7 5.82 -11.53 -10.37
CA THR A 7 5.05 -10.32 -10.06
C THR A 7 5.20 -9.99 -8.58
N ALA A 8 5.58 -8.76 -8.25
CA ALA A 8 5.59 -8.31 -6.87
C ALA A 8 4.18 -7.91 -6.45
N PHE A 9 3.80 -8.26 -5.22
CA PHE A 9 2.56 -7.81 -4.60
C PHE A 9 2.85 -6.66 -3.65
N VAL A 10 2.10 -5.57 -3.79
CA VAL A 10 2.22 -4.37 -2.96
C VAL A 10 0.86 -4.13 -2.30
N VAL A 11 0.85 -4.03 -0.97
CA VAL A 11 -0.37 -3.72 -0.21
C VAL A 11 -0.24 -2.30 0.33
N VAL A 12 -1.23 -1.46 0.06
CA VAL A 12 -1.25 -0.05 0.47
C VAL A 12 -2.46 0.20 1.33
N TYR A 13 -2.21 0.61 2.58
CA TYR A 13 -3.26 1.04 3.49
C TYR A 13 -3.38 2.55 3.42
N ILE A 14 -4.60 3.04 3.21
CA ILE A 14 -4.91 4.46 3.14
C ILE A 14 -6.02 4.74 4.13
N ASN A 15 -5.85 5.76 4.97
CA ASN A 15 -6.93 6.33 5.76
C ASN A 15 -7.24 7.72 5.21
N PRO A 16 -8.17 7.83 4.23
CA PRO A 16 -8.48 9.12 3.64
C PRO A 16 -9.34 9.95 4.61
N VAL A 17 -8.99 11.23 4.76
CA VAL A 17 -9.71 12.17 5.64
C VAL A 17 -11.16 12.39 5.17
N GLN A 18 -11.43 12.14 3.89
CA GLN A 18 -12.75 12.28 3.28
C GLN A 18 -13.06 11.04 2.43
N PRO A 19 -14.36 10.69 2.23
CA PRO A 19 -14.75 9.63 1.32
C PRO A 19 -14.12 9.83 -0.07
N GLN A 20 -13.54 8.78 -0.63
CA GLN A 20 -12.96 8.80 -1.96
C GLN A 20 -13.90 8.10 -2.94
N ASP A 21 -14.01 8.67 -4.13
CA ASP A 21 -14.68 8.02 -5.23
C ASP A 21 -13.86 6.83 -5.73
N GLY A 22 -14.54 5.77 -6.18
CA GLY A 22 -13.88 4.57 -6.68
C GLY A 22 -12.91 4.85 -7.82
N PHE A 23 -13.23 5.79 -8.71
CA PHE A 23 -12.37 6.18 -9.84
C PHE A 23 -11.05 6.80 -9.36
N VAL A 24 -11.07 7.55 -8.26
CA VAL A 24 -9.86 8.13 -7.66
C VAL A 24 -8.96 7.04 -7.10
N ILE A 25 -9.55 6.01 -6.48
CA ILE A 25 -8.81 4.87 -5.94
C ILE A 25 -8.20 4.00 -7.04
N ASP A 26 -8.94 3.78 -8.13
CA ASP A 26 -8.44 3.05 -9.30
C ASP A 26 -7.26 3.80 -9.95
N GLY A 27 -7.39 5.11 -10.14
CA GLY A 27 -6.29 5.92 -10.66
C GLY A 27 -5.06 5.92 -9.76
N LEU A 28 -5.25 5.93 -8.44
CA LEU A 28 -4.16 5.83 -7.48
C LEU A 28 -3.46 4.47 -7.55
N ARG A 29 -4.23 3.38 -7.66
CA ARG A 29 -3.72 2.02 -7.81
C ARG A 29 -2.85 1.90 -9.05
N ASP A 30 -3.33 2.40 -10.19
CA ASP A 30 -2.58 2.38 -11.44
C ASP A 30 -1.25 3.15 -11.33
N GLN A 31 -1.26 4.30 -10.65
CA GLN A 31 -0.03 5.07 -10.39
C GLN A 31 0.96 4.31 -9.50
N ILE A 32 0.49 3.59 -8.48
CA ILE A 32 1.33 2.76 -7.61
C ILE A 32 1.94 1.61 -8.42
N ASP A 33 1.12 0.90 -9.21
CA ASP A 33 1.58 -0.21 -10.05
C ASP A 33 2.69 0.24 -11.01
N GLN A 34 2.50 1.37 -11.69
CA GLN A 34 3.50 1.91 -12.62
C GLN A 34 4.80 2.31 -11.90
N ARG A 35 4.71 3.03 -10.78
CA ARG A 35 5.88 3.48 -10.02
C ARG A 35 6.66 2.31 -9.45
N CYS A 36 5.97 1.36 -8.81
CA CYS A 36 6.60 0.18 -8.23
C CYS A 36 7.17 -0.74 -9.31
N SER A 37 6.49 -0.92 -10.44
CA SER A 37 6.99 -1.70 -11.57
C SER A 37 8.29 -1.12 -12.13
N SER A 38 8.32 0.21 -12.32
CA SER A 38 9.53 0.92 -12.74
C SER A 38 10.68 0.79 -11.74
N ALA A 39 10.40 0.92 -10.44
CA ALA A 39 11.42 0.83 -9.39
C ALA A 39 11.95 -0.60 -9.18
N LEU A 40 11.10 -1.62 -9.30
CA LEU A 40 11.44 -3.02 -9.01
C LEU A 40 11.93 -3.79 -10.25
N GLY A 41 11.83 -3.19 -11.44
CA GLY A 41 12.20 -3.79 -12.72
C GLY A 41 11.40 -5.05 -13.04
N ARG A 42 10.16 -5.16 -12.54
CA ARG A 42 9.31 -6.35 -12.69
C ARG A 42 7.83 -5.98 -12.57
N PRO A 43 6.91 -6.82 -13.07
CA PRO A 43 5.47 -6.58 -12.93
C PRO A 43 5.06 -6.42 -11.46
N VAL A 44 4.10 -5.54 -11.20
CA VAL A 44 3.53 -5.31 -9.87
C VAL A 44 2.02 -5.44 -9.92
N ARG A 45 1.44 -5.97 -8.84
CA ARG A 45 0.00 -5.91 -8.58
C ARG A 45 -0.23 -5.31 -7.20
N SER A 46 -0.92 -4.17 -7.18
CA SER A 46 -1.25 -3.48 -5.94
C SER A 46 -2.65 -3.83 -5.45
N GLU A 47 -2.80 -3.88 -4.13
CA GLU A 47 -4.06 -3.93 -3.41
C GLU A 47 -4.16 -2.70 -2.51
N VAL A 48 -5.18 -1.88 -2.73
CA VAL A 48 -5.42 -0.66 -1.96
C VAL A 48 -6.55 -0.95 -0.97
N ILE A 49 -6.24 -0.82 0.31
CA ILE A 49 -7.17 -1.06 1.41
C ILE A 49 -7.47 0.29 2.06
N LEU A 50 -8.72 0.73 1.95
CA LEU A 50 -9.20 1.89 2.67
C LEU A 50 -9.53 1.51 4.11
N THR A 51 -8.94 2.23 5.04
CA THR A 51 -9.06 2.00 6.48
C THR A 51 -9.74 3.18 7.13
N VAL A 52 -10.64 2.92 8.08
CA VAL A 52 -11.30 3.97 8.87
C VAL A 52 -10.39 4.46 10.01
N ASN A 53 -9.55 3.56 10.54
CA ASN A 53 -8.55 3.86 11.55
C ASN A 53 -7.16 3.73 10.93
N PRO A 54 -6.18 4.59 11.31
CA PRO A 54 -4.80 4.43 10.85
C PRO A 54 -4.31 3.01 11.17
N PRO A 55 -3.68 2.31 10.21
CA PRO A 55 -3.31 0.90 10.37
C PRO A 55 -2.26 0.67 11.46
N ILE A 56 -1.61 1.73 11.95
CA ILE A 56 -0.60 1.70 13.00
C ILE A 56 -1.00 2.76 14.03
N HIS A 57 -1.51 2.33 15.19
CA HIS A 57 -1.41 3.15 16.38
C HIS A 57 0.08 3.37 16.62
N HIS A 58 0.52 4.62 16.78
CA HIS A 58 1.86 4.87 17.31
C HIS A 58 2.01 3.97 18.54
N LEU A 59 2.96 3.03 18.50
CA LEU A 59 3.41 2.35 19.70
C LEU A 59 3.99 3.46 20.57
N ASP A 60 3.17 4.02 21.45
CA ASP A 60 3.67 4.84 22.54
C ASP A 60 4.71 3.95 23.24
N PRO A 61 5.98 4.38 23.33
CA PRO A 61 6.97 3.63 24.08
C PRO A 61 6.64 3.82 25.55
N THR A 62 5.55 3.23 26.06
CA THR A 62 5.41 2.99 27.49
C THR A 62 6.60 2.11 27.87
N PRO A 63 7.55 2.60 28.67
CA PRO A 63 8.63 1.76 29.16
C PRO A 63 7.97 0.67 30.00
N GLN A 64 8.03 -0.57 29.53
CA GLN A 64 7.64 -1.71 30.33
C GLN A 64 8.62 -1.77 31.51
N ALA A 65 8.21 -1.27 32.67
CA ALA A 65 8.94 -1.47 33.91
C ALA A 65 8.99 -2.99 34.16
N ALA A 66 10.20 -3.55 34.12
CA ALA A 66 10.41 -4.96 34.43
C ALA A 66 10.13 -5.23 35.91
N PRO A 67 9.55 -6.40 36.25
CA PRO A 67 9.33 -6.82 37.64
C PRO A 67 10.64 -7.16 38.38
#